data_AF-A0A957CR54-F1
#
_entry.id   AF-A0A957CR54-F1
#
_cell.length_a   1.000
_cell.length_b   1.000
_cell.length_c   1.000
_cell.angle_alpha   90.00
_cell.angle_beta   90.00
_cell.angle_gamma   90.00
#
_symmetry.space_group_name_H-M   'P 1'
#
loop_
_entity.id
_entity.type
_entity.pdbx_description
1 polymer ?
#
loop_
_entity_poly.entity_id
_entity_poly.type
_entity_poly.pdbx_seq_one_letter_code
_entity_poly.pdbx_strand_id
1 'polypeptide(L)'
;GSLIGLRLAAERPDWFARVVLANGGLPTGDQQMPEAFTQWQAFSKNVSKLPISKIITGGTTTNLTSDVKAAYDAPFPDESYKAGARILPSLVPTAPDDPAASANRQAWKSLMRFGKPFLTAFSDGDPITRGGDRAFQRLVPGAKGQPHTTIEGAGHFLQEDKGPELAQVIIDFIVST
;
A
#
# COMPACT_ATOMS: atom_id res chain seq x y z
N GLY A 1 1.01 4.76 1.55
CA GLY A 1 0.86 5.49 0.28
C GLY A 1 -0.52 5.31 -0.34
N SER A 2 -0.86 4.08 -0.73
CA SER A 2 -2.08 3.75 -1.49
C SER A 2 -3.39 4.28 -0.91
N LEU A 3 -3.66 4.12 0.40
CA LEU A 3 -4.92 4.56 1.02
C LEU A 3 -5.19 6.06 0.80
N ILE A 4 -4.14 6.88 0.79
CA ILE A 4 -4.22 8.33 0.57
C ILE A 4 -4.21 8.62 -0.93
N GLY A 5 -3.24 8.06 -1.66
CA GLY A 5 -3.05 8.33 -3.09
C GLY A 5 -4.23 7.91 -3.96
N LEU A 6 -4.87 6.77 -3.66
CA LEU A 6 -6.07 6.32 -4.38
C LEU A 6 -7.27 7.22 -4.09
N ARG A 7 -7.40 7.76 -2.88
CA ARG A 7 -8.42 8.76 -2.57
C ARG A 7 -8.18 10.05 -3.36
N LEU A 8 -6.93 10.51 -3.46
CA LEU A 8 -6.59 11.67 -4.30
C LEU A 8 -6.88 11.41 -5.79
N ALA A 9 -6.50 10.25 -6.33
CA ALA A 9 -6.79 9.89 -7.72
C ALA A 9 -8.30 9.80 -8.01
N ALA A 10 -9.09 9.39 -7.01
CA ALA A 10 -10.54 9.32 -7.11
C ALA A 10 -11.21 10.71 -7.03
N GLU A 11 -10.73 11.59 -6.14
CA GLU A 11 -11.30 12.92 -5.89
C GLU A 11 -10.81 13.98 -6.88
N ARG A 12 -9.61 13.78 -7.45
CA ARG A 12 -8.97 14.68 -8.42
C ARG A 12 -8.44 13.88 -9.63
N PRO A 13 -9.30 13.17 -10.37
CA PRO A 13 -8.85 12.27 -11.44
C PRO A 13 -8.08 13.00 -12.56
N ASP A 14 -8.32 14.30 -12.74
CA ASP A 14 -7.62 15.11 -13.76
C ASP A 14 -6.16 15.39 -13.42
N TRP A 15 -5.76 15.30 -12.15
CA TRP A 15 -4.37 15.48 -11.73
C TRP A 15 -3.46 14.30 -12.10
N PHE A 16 -4.06 13.14 -12.35
CA PHE A 16 -3.32 11.90 -12.55
C PHE A 16 -3.46 11.44 -14.00
N ALA A 17 -2.31 11.28 -14.68
CA ALA A 17 -2.27 10.69 -16.02
C ALA A 17 -2.35 9.16 -15.96
N ARG A 18 -1.71 8.56 -14.95
CA ARG A 18 -1.58 7.11 -14.76
C ARG A 18 -1.53 6.78 -13.28
N VAL A 19 -1.86 5.54 -12.91
CA VAL A 19 -1.70 5.02 -11.55
C VAL A 19 -0.97 3.69 -11.58
N VAL A 20 0.02 3.50 -10.71
CA VAL A 20 0.61 2.19 -10.40
C VAL A 20 0.33 1.88 -8.94
N LEU A 21 -0.34 0.76 -8.68
CA LEU A 21 -0.62 0.27 -7.33
C LEU A 21 0.25 -0.96 -7.03
N ALA A 22 1.08 -0.85 -6.01
CA ALA A 22 1.97 -1.91 -5.55
C ALA A 22 1.81 -2.08 -4.03
N ASN A 23 1.40 -3.28 -3.59
CA ASN A 23 1.15 -3.65 -2.20
C ASN A 23 0.27 -2.63 -1.43
N GLY A 24 -0.96 -2.48 -1.89
CA GLY A 24 -1.85 -1.46 -1.33
C GLY A 24 -3.33 -1.76 -1.51
N GLY A 25 -4.15 -0.80 -1.09
CA GLY A 25 -5.60 -0.92 -1.25
C GLY A 25 -6.33 0.33 -0.77
N LEU A 26 -7.66 0.28 -0.88
CA LEU A 26 -8.57 1.32 -0.42
C LEU A 26 -9.74 0.68 0.35
N PRO A 27 -9.50 0.17 1.57
CA PRO A 27 -10.54 -0.52 2.32
C PRO A 27 -11.70 0.42 2.66
N THR A 28 -12.94 -0.06 2.56
CA THR A 28 -14.13 0.70 2.96
C THR A 28 -14.62 0.33 4.35
N GLY A 29 -14.12 -0.78 4.89
CA GLY A 29 -14.58 -1.36 6.15
C GLY A 29 -15.76 -2.33 5.97
N ASP A 30 -16.26 -2.50 4.74
CA ASP A 30 -17.33 -3.47 4.42
C ASP A 30 -16.78 -4.89 4.23
N GLN A 31 -15.49 -5.00 3.95
CA GLN A 31 -14.79 -6.26 3.72
C GLN A 31 -14.04 -6.71 4.97
N GLN A 32 -13.97 -8.03 5.16
CA GLN A 32 -13.11 -8.60 6.20
C GLN A 32 -11.64 -8.29 5.90
N MET A 33 -10.93 -7.79 6.92
CA MET A 33 -9.50 -7.55 6.80
C MET A 33 -8.71 -8.85 6.91
N PRO A 34 -7.58 -8.98 6.18
CA PRO A 34 -6.68 -10.12 6.32
C PRO A 34 -6.19 -10.28 7.76
N GLU A 35 -6.06 -11.53 8.22
CA GLU A 35 -5.59 -11.80 9.58
C GLU A 35 -4.21 -11.16 9.85
N ALA A 36 -3.31 -11.23 8.87
CA ALA A 36 -2.00 -10.59 8.95
C ALA A 36 -2.10 -9.07 9.21
N PHE A 37 -3.09 -8.39 8.61
CA PHE A 37 -3.34 -6.98 8.87
C PHE A 37 -3.83 -6.75 10.30
N THR A 38 -4.78 -7.55 10.78
CA THR A 38 -5.32 -7.44 12.14
C THR A 38 -4.23 -7.67 13.19
N GLN A 39 -3.36 -8.65 12.98
CA GLN A 39 -2.21 -8.91 13.85
C GLN A 39 -1.23 -7.73 13.85
N TRP A 40 -0.90 -7.19 12.67
CA TRP A 40 -0.08 -5.99 12.53
C TRP A 40 -0.68 -4.77 13.27
N GLN A 41 -1.98 -4.53 13.08
CA GLN A 41 -2.70 -3.43 13.72
C GLN A 41 -2.63 -3.57 15.26
N ALA A 42 -2.90 -4.75 15.80
CA ALA A 42 -2.80 -5.03 17.23
C ALA A 42 -1.38 -4.83 17.77
N PHE A 43 -0.37 -5.32 17.05
CA PHE A 43 1.04 -5.12 17.41
C PHE A 43 1.40 -3.63 17.49
N SER A 44 1.07 -2.86 16.46
CA SER A 44 1.41 -1.43 16.37
C SER A 44 0.82 -0.61 17.53
N LYS A 45 -0.39 -0.98 17.97
CA LYS A 45 -1.10 -0.33 19.06
C LYS A 45 -0.53 -0.68 20.43
N ASN A 46 -0.19 -1.95 20.65
CA ASN A 46 0.05 -2.48 21.99
C ASN A 46 1.54 -2.58 22.36
N VAL A 47 2.46 -2.53 21.40
CA VAL A 47 3.90 -2.61 21.69
C VAL A 47 4.37 -1.38 22.48
N SER A 48 5.15 -1.59 23.54
CA SER A 48 5.62 -0.50 24.42
C SER A 48 6.54 0.49 23.68
N LYS A 49 7.49 -0.02 22.91
CA LYS A 49 8.36 0.76 22.02
C LYS A 49 8.18 0.28 20.59
N LEU A 50 7.82 1.16 19.67
CA LEU A 50 7.57 0.80 18.28
C LEU A 50 8.91 0.66 17.53
N PRO A 51 9.37 -0.55 17.16
CA PRO A 51 10.71 -0.75 16.64
C PRO A 51 10.74 -0.62 15.11
N ILE A 52 10.92 0.60 14.60
CA ILE A 52 10.71 0.95 13.18
C ILE A 52 11.57 0.09 12.25
N SER A 53 12.89 0.09 12.41
CA SER A 53 13.76 -0.72 11.55
C SER A 53 13.46 -2.22 11.58
N LYS A 54 13.00 -2.76 12.72
CA LYS A 54 12.56 -4.18 12.82
C LYS A 54 11.26 -4.44 12.09
N ILE A 55 10.32 -3.50 12.11
CA ILE A 55 9.08 -3.58 11.34
C ILE A 55 9.40 -3.61 9.85
N ILE A 56 10.29 -2.72 9.39
CA ILE A 56 10.71 -2.71 7.98
C ILE A 56 11.38 -4.03 7.61
N THR A 57 12.36 -4.47 8.42
CA THR A 57 13.06 -5.76 8.20
C THR A 57 12.09 -6.95 8.17
N GLY A 58 11.05 -6.95 9.01
CA GLY A 58 10.05 -8.02 9.04
C GLY A 58 9.10 -8.01 7.84
N GLY A 59 9.01 -6.89 7.12
CA GLY A 59 8.22 -6.74 5.90
C GLY A 59 9.03 -6.84 4.62
N THR A 60 10.33 -7.18 4.70
CA THR A 60 11.23 -7.38 3.55
C THR A 60 11.70 -8.83 3.48
N THR A 61 12.02 -9.32 2.29
CA THR A 61 12.73 -10.60 2.10
C THR A 61 14.25 -10.44 2.22
N THR A 62 14.74 -9.22 2.04
CA THR A 62 16.17 -8.87 2.08
C THR A 62 16.67 -8.69 3.50
N ASN A 63 17.88 -9.19 3.77
CA ASN A 63 18.59 -8.89 5.01
C ASN A 63 19.17 -7.48 4.97
N LEU A 64 18.45 -6.50 5.52
CA LEU A 64 18.88 -5.10 5.55
C LEU A 64 20.14 -4.90 6.40
N THR A 65 21.06 -4.08 5.89
CA THR A 65 22.31 -3.71 6.59
C THR A 65 22.04 -2.84 7.83
N SER A 66 23.05 -2.66 8.68
CA SER A 66 22.96 -1.78 9.85
C SER A 66 22.60 -0.34 9.47
N ASP A 67 23.19 0.15 8.39
CA ASP A 67 23.09 1.57 8.01
C ASP A 67 21.70 1.86 7.42
N VAL A 68 21.13 0.93 6.65
CA VAL A 68 19.75 1.02 6.15
C VAL A 68 18.76 0.98 7.32
N LYS A 69 18.95 0.07 8.29
CA LYS A 69 18.12 0.02 9.50
C LYS A 69 18.20 1.34 10.27
N ALA A 70 19.40 1.90 10.46
CA ALA A 70 19.59 3.18 11.11
C ALA A 70 18.90 4.33 10.37
N ALA A 71 18.88 4.31 9.02
CA ALA A 71 18.18 5.30 8.22
C ALA A 71 16.65 5.28 8.44
N TYR A 72 16.05 4.11 8.64
CA TYR A 72 14.63 3.99 9.00
C TYR A 72 14.31 4.46 10.42
N ASP A 73 15.25 4.29 11.35
CA ASP A 73 15.10 4.77 12.72
C ASP A 73 15.41 6.28 12.84
N ALA A 74 16.16 6.87 11.90
CA ALA A 74 16.63 8.25 11.94
C ALA A 74 15.54 9.33 12.13
N PRO A 75 14.33 9.22 11.55
CA PRO A 75 13.26 10.19 11.79
C PRO A 75 12.70 10.16 13.22
N PHE A 76 13.07 9.16 14.04
CA PHE A 76 12.49 8.91 15.34
C PHE A 76 13.55 8.85 16.46
N PRO A 77 14.10 10.01 16.87
CA PRO A 77 15.09 10.07 17.95
C PRO A 77 14.63 9.39 19.24
N ASP A 78 13.33 9.46 19.53
CA ASP A 78 12.68 8.75 20.64
C ASP A 78 11.18 8.46 20.33
N GLU A 79 10.46 7.86 21.29
CA GLU A 79 9.04 7.51 21.11
C GLU A 79 8.10 8.71 20.94
N SER A 80 8.47 9.92 21.39
CA SER A 80 7.63 11.12 21.26
C SER A 80 7.43 11.53 19.80
N TYR A 81 8.35 11.12 18.91
CA TYR A 81 8.26 11.35 17.46
C TYR A 81 7.43 10.28 16.72
N LYS A 82 6.99 9.21 17.40
CA LYS A 82 6.34 8.05 16.77
C LYS A 82 4.82 8.07 16.80
N ALA A 83 4.19 9.17 17.25
CA ALA A 83 2.74 9.26 17.34
C ALA A 83 2.04 8.92 16.00
N GLY A 84 2.54 9.47 14.89
CA GLY A 84 2.01 9.21 13.55
C GLY A 84 2.20 7.74 13.11
N ALA A 85 3.41 7.20 13.26
CA ALA A 85 3.70 5.81 12.92
C ALA A 85 2.85 4.82 13.72
N ARG A 86 2.59 5.12 15.00
CA ARG A 86 1.80 4.29 15.91
C ARG A 86 0.32 4.29 15.58
N ILE A 87 -0.26 5.45 15.25
CA ILE A 87 -1.70 5.55 15.01
C ILE A 87 -2.11 5.08 13.60
N LEU A 88 -1.21 5.16 12.61
CA LEU A 88 -1.53 4.92 11.21
C LEU A 88 -2.30 3.60 10.96
N PRO A 89 -1.92 2.44 11.54
CA PRO A 89 -2.66 1.20 11.30
C PRO A 89 -4.08 1.22 11.87
N SER A 90 -4.34 2.01 12.92
CA SER A 90 -5.68 2.18 13.51
C SER A 90 -6.59 3.09 12.68
N LEU A 91 -6.02 3.86 11.74
CA LEU A 91 -6.79 4.73 10.83
C LEU A 91 -7.23 4.02 9.55
N VAL A 92 -6.90 2.73 9.39
CA VAL A 92 -7.36 1.92 8.27
C VAL A 92 -8.80 1.48 8.55
N PRO A 93 -9.77 1.76 7.65
CA PRO A 93 -11.15 1.32 7.84
C PRO A 93 -11.26 -0.20 7.93
N THR A 94 -11.69 -0.68 9.10
CA THR A 94 -11.91 -2.12 9.37
C THR A 94 -13.35 -2.46 9.71
N ALA A 95 -14.22 -1.45 9.82
CA ALA A 95 -15.65 -1.60 10.09
C ALA A 95 -16.48 -0.62 9.22
N PRO A 96 -17.74 -0.95 8.90
CA PRO A 96 -18.56 -0.14 8.00
C PRO A 96 -18.89 1.29 8.49
N ASP A 97 -18.81 1.51 9.79
CA ASP A 97 -19.09 2.76 10.50
C ASP A 97 -17.82 3.61 10.75
N ASP A 98 -16.66 3.17 10.24
CA ASP A 98 -15.43 3.95 10.30
C ASP A 98 -15.64 5.35 9.67
N PRO A 99 -15.11 6.43 10.27
CA PRO A 99 -15.28 7.79 9.73
C PRO A 99 -14.84 7.95 8.27
N ALA A 100 -13.85 7.17 7.82
CA ALA A 100 -13.35 7.19 6.45
C ALA A 100 -14.10 6.23 5.50
N ALA A 101 -14.97 5.35 6.01
CA ALA A 101 -15.69 4.34 5.22
C ALA A 101 -16.54 4.98 4.11
N SER A 102 -17.37 5.96 4.46
CA SER A 102 -18.25 6.64 3.49
C SER A 102 -17.47 7.32 2.36
N ALA A 103 -16.39 8.03 2.70
CA ALA A 103 -15.52 8.68 1.72
C ALA A 103 -14.80 7.65 0.83
N ASN A 104 -14.35 6.52 1.39
CA ASN A 104 -13.71 5.45 0.61
C ASN A 104 -14.70 4.75 -0.35
N ARG A 105 -15.95 4.55 0.07
CA ARG A 105 -17.01 4.05 -0.84
C ARG A 105 -17.26 5.02 -2.00
N GLN A 106 -17.26 6.33 -1.73
CA GLN A 106 -17.39 7.35 -2.78
C GLN A 106 -16.17 7.34 -3.72
N ALA A 107 -14.97 7.21 -3.17
CA ALA A 107 -13.76 7.10 -3.97
C ALA A 107 -13.80 5.87 -4.90
N TRP A 108 -14.26 4.71 -4.42
CA TRP A 108 -14.48 3.53 -5.27
C TRP A 108 -15.47 3.77 -6.41
N LYS A 109 -16.57 4.51 -6.18
CA LYS A 109 -17.48 4.91 -7.25
C LYS A 109 -16.77 5.71 -8.34
N SER A 110 -15.82 6.57 -7.97
CA SER A 110 -15.00 7.32 -8.92
C SER A 110 -13.99 6.42 -9.64
N LEU A 111 -13.28 5.56 -8.91
CA LEU A 111 -12.31 4.61 -9.49
C LEU A 111 -12.96 3.64 -10.49
N MET A 112 -14.21 3.22 -10.26
CA MET A 112 -14.98 2.42 -11.23
C MET A 112 -15.31 3.13 -12.54
N ARG A 113 -15.03 4.43 -12.63
CA ARG A 113 -15.12 5.25 -13.85
C ARG A 113 -13.75 5.75 -14.33
N PHE A 114 -12.67 5.43 -13.62
CA PHE A 114 -11.32 5.86 -13.96
C PHE A 114 -10.83 5.09 -15.19
N GLY A 115 -10.86 5.75 -16.34
CA GLY A 115 -10.52 5.17 -17.64
C GLY A 115 -9.05 5.34 -18.06
N LYS A 116 -8.26 6.13 -17.32
CA LYS A 116 -6.84 6.34 -17.61
C LYS A 116 -6.00 5.13 -17.16
N PRO A 117 -4.79 4.92 -17.72
CA PRO A 117 -3.98 3.74 -17.42
C PRO A 117 -3.81 3.47 -15.92
N PHE A 118 -4.13 2.24 -15.50
CA PHE A 118 -4.02 1.78 -14.12
C PHE A 118 -3.30 0.43 -14.08
N LEU A 119 -2.10 0.38 -13.51
CA LEU A 119 -1.31 -0.84 -13.38
C LEU A 119 -1.32 -1.35 -11.94
N THR A 120 -1.33 -2.66 -11.75
CA THR A 120 -0.99 -3.29 -10.47
C THR A 120 0.34 -4.04 -10.60
N ALA A 121 1.23 -3.86 -9.64
CA ALA A 121 2.54 -4.50 -9.55
C ALA A 121 2.80 -4.96 -8.10
N PHE A 122 1.98 -5.89 -7.61
CA PHE A 122 2.06 -6.39 -6.23
C PHE A 122 3.16 -7.42 -6.11
N SER A 123 3.71 -7.62 -4.92
CA SER A 123 4.68 -8.69 -4.67
C SER A 123 4.01 -10.00 -4.25
N ASP A 124 4.77 -11.09 -4.34
CA ASP A 124 4.33 -12.44 -3.94
C ASP A 124 4.47 -12.70 -2.42
N GLY A 125 5.36 -11.99 -1.74
CA GLY A 125 5.71 -12.17 -0.33
C GLY A 125 4.92 -11.35 0.68
N ASP A 126 3.91 -10.57 0.27
CA ASP A 126 3.13 -9.72 1.18
C ASP A 126 1.76 -10.32 1.57
N PRO A 127 1.61 -10.98 2.73
CA PRO A 127 0.32 -11.52 3.17
C PRO A 127 -0.70 -10.44 3.58
N ILE A 128 -0.28 -9.19 3.82
CA ILE A 128 -1.19 -8.11 4.25
C ILE A 128 -2.03 -7.63 3.09
N THR A 129 -1.46 -7.53 1.88
CA THR A 129 -2.15 -6.97 0.71
C THR A 129 -2.38 -7.96 -0.43
N ARG A 130 -1.94 -9.22 -0.27
CA ARG A 130 -2.11 -10.30 -1.26
C ARG A 130 -3.55 -10.38 -1.76
N GLY A 131 -3.70 -10.36 -3.09
CA GLY A 131 -4.99 -10.47 -3.77
C GLY A 131 -5.81 -9.18 -3.80
N GLY A 132 -5.33 -8.10 -3.18
CA GLY A 132 -5.99 -6.78 -3.20
C GLY A 132 -6.00 -6.13 -4.58
N ASP A 133 -5.06 -6.49 -5.44
CA ASP A 133 -4.95 -6.11 -6.85
C ASP A 133 -6.19 -6.52 -7.68
N ARG A 134 -6.73 -7.71 -7.44
CA ARG A 134 -7.82 -8.30 -8.24
C ARG A 134 -9.06 -7.43 -8.32
N ALA A 135 -9.42 -6.75 -7.23
CA ALA A 135 -10.56 -5.85 -7.21
C ALA A 135 -10.35 -4.66 -8.17
N PHE A 136 -9.15 -4.07 -8.19
CA PHE A 136 -8.82 -2.97 -9.08
C PHE A 136 -8.81 -3.42 -10.55
N GLN A 137 -8.16 -4.55 -10.85
CA GLN A 137 -8.11 -5.10 -12.22
C GLN A 137 -9.52 -5.40 -12.76
N ARG A 138 -10.43 -5.87 -11.90
CA ARG A 138 -11.82 -6.18 -12.28
C ARG A 138 -12.69 -4.93 -12.46
N LEU A 139 -12.57 -3.97 -11.54
CA LEU A 139 -13.54 -2.90 -11.39
C LEU A 139 -13.10 -1.55 -11.98
N VAL A 140 -11.80 -1.31 -12.14
CA VAL A 140 -11.27 -0.05 -12.69
C VAL A 140 -11.11 -0.19 -14.21
N PRO A 141 -11.85 0.58 -15.04
CA PRO A 141 -11.80 0.43 -16.49
C PRO A 141 -10.40 0.59 -17.08
N GLY A 142 -9.62 1.56 -16.58
CA GLY A 142 -8.26 1.84 -17.00
C GLY A 142 -7.22 0.76 -16.68
N ALA A 143 -7.60 -0.24 -15.88
CA ALA A 143 -6.77 -1.41 -15.61
C ALA A 143 -6.90 -2.48 -16.69
N LYS A 144 -8.00 -2.51 -17.45
CA LYS A 144 -8.24 -3.57 -18.44
C LYS A 144 -7.18 -3.54 -19.54
N GLY A 145 -6.59 -4.71 -19.80
CA GLY A 145 -5.58 -4.88 -20.85
C GLY A 145 -4.20 -4.32 -20.51
N GLN A 146 -3.99 -3.80 -19.29
CA GLN A 146 -2.67 -3.38 -18.85
C GLN A 146 -1.80 -4.60 -18.47
N PRO A 147 -0.47 -4.51 -18.63
CA PRO A 147 0.45 -5.61 -18.36
C PRO A 147 0.70 -5.77 -16.85
N HIS A 148 -0.35 -6.08 -16.08
CA HIS A 148 -0.25 -6.34 -14.65
C HIS A 148 0.80 -7.41 -14.37
N THR A 149 1.58 -7.22 -13.31
CA THR A 149 2.66 -8.15 -12.97
C THR A 149 2.71 -8.44 -11.48
N THR A 150 3.33 -9.55 -11.13
CA THR A 150 3.75 -9.86 -9.77
C THR A 150 5.26 -9.61 -9.66
N ILE A 151 5.69 -8.91 -8.62
CA ILE A 151 7.11 -8.72 -8.30
C ILE A 151 7.55 -9.90 -7.43
N GLU A 152 8.30 -10.82 -8.01
CA GLU A 152 8.73 -12.06 -7.33
C GLU A 152 9.85 -11.82 -6.31
N GLY A 153 9.80 -12.57 -5.22
CA GLY A 153 10.83 -12.56 -4.18
C GLY A 153 10.87 -11.28 -3.35
N ALA A 154 9.73 -10.57 -3.22
CA ALA A 154 9.63 -9.32 -2.46
C ALA A 154 8.53 -9.37 -1.39
N GLY A 155 8.78 -8.72 -0.26
CA GLY A 155 7.85 -8.60 0.87
C GLY A 155 6.87 -7.44 0.72
N HIS A 156 6.32 -6.97 1.84
CA HIS A 156 5.44 -5.80 1.90
C HIS A 156 6.14 -4.52 1.42
N PHE A 157 7.37 -4.28 1.89
CA PHE A 157 8.21 -3.16 1.47
C PHE A 157 9.01 -3.52 0.22
N LEU A 158 8.29 -3.87 -0.86
CA LEU A 158 8.87 -4.36 -2.11
C LEU A 158 9.87 -3.38 -2.78
N GLN A 159 9.86 -2.10 -2.39
CA GLN A 159 10.83 -1.11 -2.87
C GLN A 159 12.24 -1.34 -2.31
N GLU A 160 12.34 -1.93 -1.12
CA GLU A 160 13.63 -2.36 -0.55
C GLU A 160 14.13 -3.64 -1.22
N ASP A 161 13.25 -4.61 -1.42
CA ASP A 161 13.63 -5.91 -1.97
C ASP A 161 13.93 -5.86 -3.47
N LYS A 162 13.13 -5.07 -4.20
CA LYS A 162 13.02 -5.09 -5.66
C LYS A 162 12.80 -3.70 -6.24
N GLY A 163 13.44 -2.70 -5.64
CA GLY A 163 13.36 -1.30 -6.07
C GLY A 163 13.67 -1.10 -7.56
N PRO A 164 14.81 -1.58 -8.09
CA PRO A 164 15.14 -1.48 -9.51
C PRO A 164 14.13 -2.18 -10.43
N GLU A 165 13.66 -3.36 -10.06
CA GLU A 165 12.68 -4.12 -10.83
C GLU A 165 11.32 -3.42 -10.87
N LEU A 166 10.82 -2.93 -9.72
CA LEU A 166 9.60 -2.13 -9.66
C LEU A 166 9.74 -0.82 -10.47
N ALA A 167 10.91 -0.16 -10.41
CA ALA A 167 11.17 1.04 -11.19
C ALA A 167 11.12 0.75 -12.70
N GLN A 168 11.70 -0.37 -13.15
CA GLN A 168 11.65 -0.76 -14.55
C GLN A 168 10.21 -1.02 -15.02
N VAL A 169 9.40 -1.72 -14.21
CA VAL A 169 7.96 -1.92 -14.49
C VAL A 169 7.23 -0.58 -14.65
N ILE A 170 7.53 0.41 -13.80
CA ILE A 170 6.94 1.74 -13.89
C ILE A 170 7.40 2.48 -15.16
N ILE A 171 8.68 2.39 -15.52
CA ILE A 171 9.23 3.01 -16.73
C ILE A 171 8.56 2.43 -17.97
N ASP A 172 8.50 1.10 -18.08
CA ASP A 172 7.90 0.40 -19.21
C ASP A 172 6.41 0.75 -19.36
N PHE A 173 5.71 0.89 -18.23
CA PHE A 173 4.32 1.34 -18.21
C PHE A 173 4.14 2.78 -18.71
N ILE A 174 5.05 3.69 -18.33
CA ILE A 174 5.05 5.08 -18.81
C ILE A 174 5.31 5.14 -20.31
N VAL A 175 6.23 4.31 -20.84
CA VAL A 175 6.58 4.28 -22.27
C VAL A 175 5.44 3.69 -23.13
N SER A 176 4.70 2.72 -22.59
CA SER A 176 3.68 1.97 -23.34
C SER A 176 2.27 2.57 -23.30
N THR A 177 2.04 3.65 -22.56
CA THR A 177 0.74 4.31 -22.40
C THR A 177 0.87 5.82 -22.43
#